data_AF-A0A949RQ94-F1
#
_entry.id   AF-A0A949RQ94-F1
#
_cell.length_a   1.000
_cell.length_b   1.000
_cell.length_c   1.000
_cell.angle_alpha   90.00
_cell.angle_beta   90.00
_cell.angle_gamma   90.00
#
_symmetry.space_group_name_H-M   'P 1'
#
loop_
_entity.id
_entity.type
_entity.pdbx_description
1 polymer ?
#
loop_
_entity_poly.entity_id
_entity_poly.type
_entity_poly.pdbx_seq_one_letter_code
_entity_poly.pdbx_strand_id
1 'polypeptide(L)'
;MLRQRLGPVGKALFRGLLRECGVPLSPLVEGVRQDDFAHLERTLLQLAQEYRQAGGQADRGRQRLCRRAVIEAKDHARLASRNPRTSREKQLEKEEMVLWMMTWLENPGVFGSWVALRKSHLREGADSPP
;
A
#
# COMPACT_ATOMS: atom_id res chain seq x y z
N MET A 1 20.15 5.24 10.24
CA MET A 1 20.89 6.23 11.06
C MET A 1 20.05 7.20 11.89
N LEU A 2 18.76 7.50 11.59
CA LEU A 2 17.96 8.37 12.48
C LEU A 2 17.38 7.66 13.72
N ARG A 3 16.89 6.42 13.55
CA ARG A 3 16.21 5.66 14.62
C ARG A 3 17.10 5.34 15.82
N GLN A 4 18.41 5.24 15.62
CA GLN A 4 19.39 5.01 16.69
C GLN A 4 19.63 6.23 17.57
N ARG A 5 19.31 7.45 17.08
CA ARG A 5 19.49 8.71 17.80
C ARG A 5 18.29 9.13 18.66
N LEU A 6 17.12 8.50 18.48
CA LEU A 6 15.85 8.91 19.10
C LEU A 6 15.40 8.01 20.26
N GLY A 7 16.26 7.12 20.77
CA GLY A 7 15.88 6.12 21.78
C GLY A 7 15.04 4.96 21.21
N PRO A 8 14.46 4.09 22.06
CA PRO A 8 13.70 2.91 21.61
C PRO A 8 12.31 3.31 21.10
N VAL A 9 12.26 3.98 19.96
CA VAL A 9 11.01 4.30 19.28
C VAL A 9 10.60 3.10 18.40
N GLY A 10 9.42 2.56 18.68
CA GLY A 10 8.81 1.52 17.83
C GLY A 10 8.66 1.98 16.38
N LYS A 11 8.90 1.08 15.41
CA LYS A 11 8.88 1.39 13.97
C LYS A 11 7.57 2.07 13.52
N ALA A 12 6.44 1.71 14.12
CA ALA A 12 5.14 2.29 13.84
C ALA A 12 5.02 3.74 14.34
N LEU A 13 5.40 4.01 15.60
CA LEU A 13 5.40 5.36 16.18
C LEU A 13 6.31 6.30 15.39
N PHE A 14 7.52 5.84 15.05
CA PHE A 14 8.47 6.64 14.28
C PHE A 14 7.93 7.00 12.90
N ARG A 15 7.24 6.07 12.21
CA ARG A 15 6.57 6.37 10.94
C ARG A 15 5.41 7.34 11.12
N GLY A 16 4.66 7.26 12.21
CA GLY A 16 3.60 8.22 12.55
C GLY A 16 4.17 9.64 12.65
N LEU A 17 5.19 9.82 13.48
CA LEU A 17 5.86 11.11 13.67
C LEU A 17 6.43 11.68 12.36
N LEU A 18 7.09 10.84 11.55
CA LEU A 18 7.63 11.29 10.26
C LEU A 18 6.54 11.80 9.29
N ARG A 19 5.32 11.26 9.38
CA ARG A 19 4.18 11.71 8.55
C ARG A 19 3.62 13.04 9.04
N GLU A 20 3.60 13.26 10.35
CA GLU A 20 3.15 14.51 10.96
C GLU A 20 4.07 15.70 10.65
N CYS A 21 5.35 15.43 10.33
CA CYS A 21 6.31 16.47 9.95
C CYS A 21 6.01 17.16 8.59
N GLY A 22 5.06 16.66 7.78
CA GLY A 22 4.66 17.29 6.51
C GLY A 22 5.69 17.25 5.39
N VAL A 23 6.81 16.55 5.57
CA VAL A 23 7.87 16.39 4.56
C VAL A 23 7.54 15.22 3.63
N PRO A 24 7.71 15.34 2.30
CA PRO A 24 7.58 14.21 1.39
C PRO A 24 8.51 13.05 1.78
N LEU A 25 7.91 11.90 2.12
CA LEU A 25 8.67 10.70 2.50
C LEU A 25 8.91 9.83 1.27
N SER A 26 10.07 9.16 1.24
CA SER A 26 10.28 8.06 0.30
C SER A 26 9.18 7.00 0.51
N PRO A 27 8.69 6.35 -0.56
CA PRO A 27 7.64 5.32 -0.46
C PRO A 27 8.03 4.16 0.48
N LEU A 28 9.32 3.85 0.58
CA LEU A 28 9.85 2.84 1.50
C LEU A 28 9.78 3.25 2.98
N VAL A 29 9.82 4.55 3.25
CA VAL A 29 9.70 5.12 4.60
C VAL A 29 8.23 5.29 4.95
N GLU A 30 7.44 5.83 4.03
CA GLU A 30 6.00 6.02 4.20
C GLU A 30 5.28 4.68 4.40
N GLY A 31 5.67 3.66 3.64
CA GLY A 31 4.98 2.37 3.58
C GLY A 31 3.66 2.43 2.82
N VAL A 32 2.96 1.31 2.75
CA VAL A 32 1.65 1.24 2.09
C VAL A 32 0.59 1.84 3.02
N ARG A 33 -0.14 2.83 2.51
CA ARG A 33 -1.23 3.52 3.21
C ARG A 33 -2.54 2.80 2.95
N GLN A 34 -3.32 2.57 4.01
CA GLN A 34 -4.56 1.76 3.97
C GLN A 34 -5.73 2.45 4.69
N ASP A 35 -5.60 3.75 4.90
CA ASP A 35 -6.63 4.61 5.47
C ASP A 35 -7.80 4.81 4.50
N ASP A 36 -7.49 4.93 3.20
CA ASP A 36 -8.48 4.92 2.11
C ASP A 36 -7.84 4.44 0.79
N PHE A 37 -8.68 4.28 -0.23
CA PHE A 37 -8.24 3.81 -1.55
C PHE A 37 -7.36 4.81 -2.29
N ALA A 38 -7.52 6.13 -2.10
CA ALA A 38 -6.71 7.13 -2.78
C ALA A 38 -5.26 7.10 -2.28
N HIS A 39 -5.08 6.99 -0.96
CA HIS A 39 -3.77 6.83 -0.35
C HIS A 39 -3.14 5.47 -0.69
N LEU A 40 -3.93 4.39 -0.73
CA LEU A 40 -3.46 3.08 -1.15
C LEU A 40 -2.97 3.10 -2.61
N GLU A 41 -3.77 3.64 -3.54
CA GLU A 41 -3.42 3.81 -4.95
C GLU A 41 -2.11 4.57 -5.09
N ARG A 42 -2.02 5.75 -4.47
CA ARG A 42 -0.84 6.61 -4.54
C ARG A 42 0.41 5.87 -4.08
N THR A 43 0.35 5.22 -2.93
CA THR A 43 1.54 4.56 -2.36
C THR A 43 1.95 3.31 -3.14
N LEU A 44 0.99 2.54 -3.68
CA LEU A 44 1.30 1.40 -4.56
C LEU A 44 1.89 1.85 -5.90
N LEU A 45 1.39 2.93 -6.50
CA LEU A 45 1.96 3.51 -7.72
C LEU A 45 3.40 3.99 -7.49
N GLN A 46 3.64 4.71 -6.38
CA GLN A 46 4.99 5.16 -6.03
C GLN A 46 5.94 3.98 -5.77
N LEU A 47 5.49 2.92 -5.09
CA LEU A 47 6.27 1.70 -4.90
C LEU A 47 6.52 0.95 -6.22
N ALA A 48 5.58 0.96 -7.16
CA ALA A 48 5.78 0.37 -8.49
C ALA A 48 6.89 1.12 -9.26
N GLN A 49 6.89 2.45 -9.20
CA GLN A 49 7.94 3.28 -9.79
C GLN A 49 9.31 2.99 -9.16
N GLU A 50 9.37 2.95 -7.84
CA GLU A 50 10.59 2.62 -7.08
C GLU A 50 11.11 1.21 -7.42
N TYR A 51 10.22 0.22 -7.48
CA TYR A 51 10.56 -1.15 -7.86
C TYR A 51 11.14 -1.24 -9.27
N ARG A 52 10.58 -0.48 -10.22
CA ARG A 52 11.05 -0.40 -11.61
C ARG A 52 12.43 0.25 -11.69
N GLN A 53 12.63 1.38 -11.02
CA GLN A 53 13.91 2.08 -11.00
C GLN A 53 15.02 1.22 -10.38
N ALA A 54 14.73 0.54 -9.27
CA ALA A 54 15.65 -0.40 -8.66
C ALA A 54 16.00 -1.58 -9.61
N GLY A 55 15.04 -2.05 -10.40
CA GLY A 55 15.28 -3.06 -11.44
C GLY A 55 16.23 -2.57 -12.54
N GLY A 56 16.05 -1.34 -13.03
CA GLY A 56 16.92 -0.73 -14.03
C GLY A 56 18.35 -0.49 -13.52
N GLN A 57 18.53 -0.33 -12.21
CA GLN A 57 19.83 -0.18 -11.55
C GLN A 57 20.43 -1.49 -11.04
N ALA A 58 19.78 -2.64 -11.32
CA ALA A 58 20.13 -3.96 -10.77
C ALA A 58 20.17 -4.02 -9.22
N ASP A 59 19.52 -3.08 -8.53
CA ASP A 59 19.42 -3.05 -7.06
C ASP A 59 18.31 -4.00 -6.58
N ARG A 60 18.67 -5.29 -6.54
CA ARG A 60 17.77 -6.34 -6.02
C ARG A 60 17.42 -6.14 -4.55
N GLY A 61 18.26 -5.45 -3.76
CA GLY A 61 17.99 -5.16 -2.35
C GLY A 61 16.77 -4.25 -2.19
N ARG A 62 16.74 -3.17 -2.97
CA ARG A 62 15.66 -2.19 -2.97
C ARG A 62 14.36 -2.73 -3.55
N GLN A 63 14.43 -3.59 -4.58
CA GLN A 63 13.27 -4.35 -5.06
C GLN A 63 12.65 -5.25 -3.98
N ARG A 64 13.48 -5.95 -3.19
CA ARG A 64 13.01 -6.76 -2.05
C ARG A 64 12.36 -5.92 -0.97
N LEU A 65 12.88 -4.72 -0.70
CA LEU A 65 12.27 -3.80 0.27
C LEU A 65 10.88 -3.34 -0.16
N CYS A 66 10.69 -3.02 -1.44
CA CYS A 66 9.38 -2.66 -1.99
C CYS A 66 8.39 -3.82 -1.81
N ARG A 67 8.76 -5.04 -2.24
CA ARG A 67 7.92 -6.23 -2.08
C ARG A 67 7.58 -6.51 -0.62
N ARG A 68 8.56 -6.40 0.28
CA ARG A 68 8.33 -6.61 1.73
C ARG A 68 7.34 -5.61 2.30
N ALA A 69 7.41 -4.33 1.90
CA ALA A 69 6.46 -3.32 2.35
C ALA A 69 5.01 -3.67 1.95
N VAL A 70 4.80 -4.16 0.72
CA VAL A 70 3.47 -4.57 0.25
C VAL A 70 2.99 -5.87 0.90
N ILE A 71 3.89 -6.82 1.17
CA ILE A 71 3.55 -8.05 1.91
C ILE A 71 3.12 -7.73 3.34
N GLU A 72 3.91 -6.94 4.08
CA GLU A 72 3.58 -6.51 5.46
C GLU A 72 2.19 -5.85 5.49
N ALA A 73 1.92 -4.98 4.53
CA ALA A 73 0.65 -4.28 4.39
C ALA A 73 -0.53 -5.22 4.10
N LYS A 74 -0.34 -6.15 3.15
CA LYS A 74 -1.35 -7.15 2.78
C LYS A 74 -1.72 -8.03 3.96
N ASP A 75 -0.74 -8.48 4.73
CA ASP A 75 -0.98 -9.36 5.87
C ASP A 75 -1.81 -8.64 6.96
N HIS A 76 -1.54 -7.35 7.20
CA HIS A 76 -2.37 -6.53 8.08
C HIS A 76 -3.81 -6.36 7.57
N ALA A 77 -4.00 -6.08 6.27
CA ALA A 77 -5.33 -5.93 5.68
C ALA A 77 -6.13 -7.25 5.73
N ARG A 78 -5.46 -8.38 5.47
CA ARG A 78 -6.05 -9.73 5.55
C ARG A 78 -6.46 -10.09 6.98
N LEU A 79 -5.70 -9.67 7.98
CA LEU A 79 -6.07 -9.83 9.38
C LEU A 79 -7.30 -8.98 9.71
N ALA A 80 -7.34 -7.73 9.24
CA ALA A 80 -8.46 -6.82 9.46
C ALA A 80 -9.76 -7.31 8.78
N SER A 81 -9.69 -7.85 7.55
CA SER A 81 -10.88 -8.37 6.86
C SER A 81 -11.49 -9.60 7.51
N ARG A 82 -10.67 -10.41 8.20
CA ARG A 82 -11.13 -11.62 8.91
C ARG A 82 -11.56 -11.35 10.35
N ASN A 83 -11.43 -10.11 10.82
CA ASN A 83 -11.73 -9.78 12.21
C ASN A 83 -13.26 -9.69 12.41
N PRO A 84 -13.86 -10.59 13.24
CA PRO A 84 -15.30 -10.60 13.46
C PRO A 84 -15.83 -9.35 14.16
N ARG A 85 -14.95 -8.55 14.78
CA ARG A 85 -15.30 -7.28 15.44
C ARG A 85 -15.40 -6.09 14.49
N THR A 86 -15.02 -6.27 13.22
CA THR A 86 -15.05 -5.22 12.19
C THR A 86 -16.37 -5.28 11.43
N SER A 87 -16.96 -4.13 11.10
CA SER A 87 -18.21 -4.09 10.32
C SER A 87 -18.05 -4.76 8.96
N ARG A 88 -19.15 -5.30 8.41
CA ARG A 88 -19.11 -6.00 7.11
C ARG A 88 -18.59 -5.11 5.99
N GLU A 89 -18.99 -3.85 5.96
CA GLU A 89 -18.49 -2.83 5.02
C GLU A 89 -16.97 -2.67 5.13
N LYS A 90 -16.43 -2.52 6.35
CA LYS A 90 -14.99 -2.40 6.57
C LYS A 90 -14.24 -3.69 6.24
N GLN A 91 -14.84 -4.86 6.41
CA GLN A 91 -14.26 -6.12 5.95
C GLN A 91 -14.13 -6.14 4.41
N LEU A 92 -15.20 -5.76 3.70
CA LEU A 92 -15.21 -5.68 2.23
C LEU A 92 -14.19 -4.66 1.70
N GLU A 93 -14.09 -3.48 2.34
CA GLU A 93 -13.04 -2.51 2.01
C GLU A 93 -11.65 -3.14 2.14
N LYS A 94 -11.38 -3.86 3.24
CA LYS A 94 -10.07 -4.50 3.45
C LYS A 94 -9.82 -5.67 2.50
N GLU A 95 -10.84 -6.41 2.10
CA GLU A 95 -10.73 -7.44 1.05
C GLU A 95 -10.33 -6.84 -0.30
N GLU A 96 -10.95 -5.72 -0.69
CA GLU A 96 -10.59 -5.01 -1.93
C GLU A 96 -9.16 -4.44 -1.83
N MET A 97 -8.76 -3.87 -0.68
CA MET A 97 -7.37 -3.44 -0.47
C MET A 97 -6.37 -4.60 -0.61
N VAL A 98 -6.72 -5.81 -0.11
CA VAL A 98 -5.91 -7.02 -0.30
C VAL A 98 -5.79 -7.39 -1.78
N LEU A 99 -6.88 -7.30 -2.54
CA LEU A 99 -6.88 -7.55 -3.98
C LEU A 99 -5.89 -6.61 -4.69
N TRP A 100 -5.93 -5.31 -4.40
CA TRP A 100 -5.02 -4.32 -4.99
C TRP A 100 -3.55 -4.65 -4.70
N MET A 101 -3.24 -5.02 -3.45
CA MET A 101 -1.88 -5.40 -3.06
C MET A 101 -1.44 -6.73 -3.67
N MET A 102 -2.34 -7.69 -3.87
CA MET A 102 -2.04 -8.94 -4.57
C MET A 102 -1.71 -8.70 -6.04
N THR A 103 -2.53 -7.92 -6.75
CA THR A 103 -2.26 -7.55 -8.15
C THR A 103 -0.93 -6.83 -8.28
N TRP A 104 -0.60 -5.93 -7.36
CA TRP A 104 0.71 -5.29 -7.32
C TRP A 104 1.84 -6.32 -7.11
N LEU A 105 1.68 -7.29 -6.21
CA LEU A 105 2.71 -8.32 -5.94
C LEU A 105 2.92 -9.29 -7.10
N GLU A 106 1.88 -9.55 -7.89
CA GLU A 106 1.97 -10.35 -9.11
C GLU A 106 2.75 -9.60 -10.19
N ASN A 107 2.34 -8.36 -10.50
CA ASN A 107 3.04 -7.53 -11.47
C ASN A 107 2.95 -6.03 -11.12
N PRO A 108 4.00 -5.45 -10.48
CA PRO A 108 4.01 -4.04 -10.13
C PRO A 108 3.86 -3.10 -11.34
N GLY A 109 4.30 -3.54 -12.53
CA GLY A 109 4.26 -2.74 -13.75
C GLY A 109 2.86 -2.57 -14.33
N VAL A 110 1.96 -3.53 -14.09
CA VAL A 110 0.59 -3.55 -14.62
C VAL A 110 -0.41 -2.90 -13.67
N PHE A 111 -0.08 -2.81 -12.38
CA PHE A 111 -0.98 -2.30 -11.34
C PHE A 111 -1.66 -0.97 -11.70
N GLY A 112 -0.92 -0.02 -12.27
CA GLY A 112 -1.48 1.29 -12.63
C GLY A 112 -2.57 1.24 -13.70
N SER A 113 -2.40 0.41 -14.72
CA SER A 113 -3.44 0.21 -15.75
C SER A 113 -4.63 -0.57 -15.18
N TRP A 114 -4.36 -1.57 -14.35
CA TRP A 114 -5.39 -2.39 -13.73
C TRP A 114 -6.29 -1.58 -12.78
N VAL A 115 -5.72 -0.75 -11.91
CA VAL A 115 -6.51 0.03 -10.92
C VAL A 115 -7.40 1.07 -11.60
N ALA A 116 -6.94 1.65 -12.72
CA ALA A 116 -7.74 2.55 -13.53
C ALA A 116 -9.00 1.85 -14.07
N LEU A 117 -8.84 0.65 -14.65
CA LEU A 117 -9.97 -0.16 -15.14
C LEU A 117 -10.90 -0.61 -14.01
N ARG A 118 -10.33 -1.04 -12.87
CA ARG A 118 -11.11 -1.46 -11.69
C ARG A 118 -12.01 -0.34 -11.18
N LYS A 119 -11.50 0.89 -11.11
CA LYS A 119 -12.26 2.08 -10.70
C LYS A 119 -13.36 2.45 -11.70
N SER A 120 -13.13 2.29 -13.00
CA SER A 120 -14.16 2.51 -14.02
C SER A 120 -15.33 1.54 -13.85
N HIS A 121 -15.04 0.24 -13.69
CA HIS A 121 -16.09 -0.77 -13.47
C HIS A 121 -16.86 -0.57 -12.17
N LEU A 122 -16.21 -0.11 -11.09
CA LEU A 122 -16.90 0.22 -9.85
C LEU A 122 -17.85 1.41 -9.99
N ARG A 123 -17.53 2.38 -10.87
CA ARG A 123 -18.43 3.50 -11.18
C ARG A 123 -19.61 3.04 -12.03
N GLU A 124 -19.34 2.26 -13.08
CA GLU A 124 -20.39 1.70 -13.95
C GLU A 124 -21.38 0.81 -13.18
N GLY A 125 -20.90 0.02 -12.21
CA GLY A 125 -21.76 -0.79 -11.35
C GLY A 125 -22.60 0.01 -10.35
N ALA A 126 -22.23 1.26 -10.05
CA ALA A 126 -23.01 2.16 -9.20
C ALA A 126 -24.10 2.93 -9.98
N ASP A 127 -23.91 3.11 -11.30
CA ASP A 127 -24.82 3.84 -12.19
C ASP A 127 -25.83 2.92 -12.93
N SER A 128 -25.77 1.60 -12.73
CA SER A 128 -26.75 0.65 -13.29
C SER A 128 -28.01 0.57 -12.41
N PRO A 129 -29.23 0.75 -12.97
CA PRO A 129 -30.47 0.66 -12.19
C PRO A 129 -30.78 -0.80 -11.81
N PRO A 130 -31.56 -1.03 -10.73
CA PRO A 130 -31.94 -2.36 -10.25
C PRO A 130 -32.84 -3.13 -11.24
#